data_AF-A0A7X7UZ46-F1
#
_entry.id   AF-A0A7X7UZ46-F1
#
_cell.length_a   1.000
_cell.length_b   1.000
_cell.length_c   1.000
_cell.angle_alpha   90.00
_cell.angle_beta   90.00
_cell.angle_gamma   90.00
#
_symmetry.space_group_name_H-M   'P 1'
#
loop_
_entity.id
_entity.type
_entity.pdbx_description
1 polymer ?
#
loop_
_entity_poly.entity_id
_entity_poly.type
_entity_poly.pdbx_seq_one_letter_code
_entity_poly.pdbx_strand_id
1 'polypeptide(L)'
;ASGFEIYDLVKVDYIVNDITPVYSKLFEAAMEIINTKKKLYLSATGLKLLPASQVYGESFTGYYPNQMYKSYTPNVTSELYTYYDDSKFRKKDLKKNTTYYYEKVSHSYFDKVLNPVVTEPAVGFVLTLQIKYEIEK
;
A
#
# COMPACT_ATOMS: atom_id res chain seq x y z
N ALA A 1 -15.38 14.71 15.87
CA ALA A 1 -16.13 14.01 14.80
C ALA A 1 -15.12 13.13 14.05
N SER A 2 -15.42 11.85 13.88
CA SER A 2 -14.52 10.87 13.29
C SER A 2 -14.57 11.00 11.76
N GLY A 3 -13.52 11.54 11.13
CA GLY A 3 -13.47 11.88 9.70
C GLY A 3 -13.24 10.67 8.78
N PHE A 4 -13.98 9.59 8.98
CA PHE A 4 -13.91 8.42 8.10
C PHE A 4 -15.06 8.47 7.11
N GLU A 5 -14.74 8.83 5.86
CA GLU A 5 -15.68 8.79 4.73
C GLU A 5 -15.83 7.33 4.27
N ILE A 6 -17.07 6.82 4.26
CA ILE A 6 -17.40 5.49 3.76
C ILE A 6 -17.75 5.63 2.27
N TYR A 7 -16.88 5.12 1.40
CA TYR A 7 -17.11 5.13 -0.05
C TYR A 7 -18.01 3.96 -0.45
N ASP A 8 -19.10 4.24 -1.17
CA ASP A 8 -20.00 3.23 -1.71
C ASP A 8 -19.32 2.47 -2.86
N LEU A 9 -19.48 1.14 -2.91
CA LEU A 9 -18.74 0.26 -3.83
C LEU A 9 -19.32 0.32 -5.24
N VAL A 10 -19.09 1.42 -5.96
CA VAL A 10 -19.32 1.47 -7.41
C VAL A 10 -18.10 0.84 -8.09
N LYS A 11 -18.32 -0.09 -9.03
CA LYS A 11 -17.24 -0.66 -9.85
C LYS A 11 -16.63 0.43 -10.71
N VAL A 12 -15.50 0.99 -10.28
CA VAL A 12 -14.71 1.96 -11.04
C VAL A 12 -13.53 1.21 -11.67
N ASP A 13 -13.52 1.12 -12.99
CA ASP A 13 -12.41 0.53 -13.75
C ASP A 13 -11.35 1.62 -13.98
N TYR A 14 -10.19 1.48 -13.35
CA TYR A 14 -9.07 2.41 -13.52
C TYR A 14 -8.21 1.98 -14.72
N ILE A 15 -8.23 2.79 -15.79
CA ILE A 15 -7.45 2.54 -17.01
C ILE A 15 -6.21 3.42 -17.00
N VAL A 16 -5.03 2.80 -16.98
CA VAL A 16 -3.74 3.49 -17.08
C VAL A 16 -3.29 3.41 -18.53
N ASN A 17 -3.34 4.55 -19.24
CA ASN A 17 -3.04 4.61 -20.68
C ASN A 17 -1.53 4.62 -20.97
N ASP A 18 -0.74 5.29 -20.13
CA ASP A 18 0.71 5.37 -20.26
C ASP A 18 1.36 5.35 -18.87
N ILE A 19 2.28 4.41 -18.68
CA ILE A 19 2.99 4.16 -17.42
C ILE A 19 4.43 4.66 -17.47
N THR A 20 4.97 4.93 -18.65
CA THR A 20 6.37 5.32 -18.86
C THR A 20 6.73 6.60 -18.09
N PRO A 21 5.92 7.69 -18.13
CA PRO A 21 6.23 8.91 -17.38
C PRO A 21 6.26 8.67 -15.85
N VAL A 22 5.39 7.79 -15.36
CA VAL A 22 5.34 7.44 -13.93
C VAL A 22 6.58 6.65 -13.53
N TYR A 23 6.97 5.68 -14.35
CA TYR A 23 8.19 4.90 -14.17
C TYR A 23 9.42 5.82 -14.13
N SER A 24 9.60 6.69 -15.14
CA SER A 24 10.74 7.62 -15.20
C SER A 24 10.82 8.51 -13.96
N LYS A 25 9.67 9.06 -13.52
CA LYS A 25 9.61 9.90 -12.32
C LYS A 25 10.01 9.15 -11.05
N LEU A 26 9.57 7.90 -10.91
CA LEU A 26 9.95 7.06 -9.77
C LEU A 26 11.43 6.67 -9.83
N PHE A 27 11.95 6.39 -11.02
CA PHE A 27 13.36 6.06 -11.22
C PHE A 27 14.27 7.23 -10.86
N GLU A 28 13.95 8.44 -11.32
CA GLU A 28 14.68 9.66 -10.96
C GLU A 28 14.69 9.90 -9.44
N ALA A 29 13.52 9.76 -8.80
CA ALA A 29 13.39 9.89 -7.35
C ALA A 29 14.20 8.81 -6.59
N ALA A 30 14.24 7.57 -7.08
CA ALA A 30 15.03 6.50 -6.50
C ALA A 30 16.54 6.78 -6.63
N MET A 31 16.98 7.26 -7.80
CA MET A 31 18.39 7.61 -8.04
C MET A 31 18.85 8.76 -7.15
N GLU A 32 18.01 9.76 -6.90
CA GLU A 32 18.31 10.85 -5.96
C GLU A 32 18.59 10.32 -4.54
N ILE A 33 17.74 9.40 -4.05
CA ILE A 33 17.90 8.77 -2.74
C ILE A 33 19.15 7.91 -2.69
N ILE A 34 19.39 7.08 -3.72
CA ILE A 34 20.57 6.21 -3.78
C ILE A 34 21.85 7.05 -3.78
N ASN A 35 21.90 8.13 -4.55
CA ASN A 35 23.06 9.02 -4.58
C ASN A 35 23.29 9.70 -3.22
N THR A 36 22.22 10.11 -2.54
CA THR A 36 22.29 10.69 -1.20
C THR A 36 22.83 9.68 -0.19
N LYS A 37 22.28 8.46 -0.17
CA LYS A 37 22.75 7.35 0.68
C LYS A 37 24.20 6.99 0.38
N LYS A 38 24.57 6.89 -0.91
CA LYS A 38 25.95 6.63 -1.36
C LYS A 38 26.91 7.66 -0.77
N LYS A 39 26.61 8.95 -0.92
CA LYS A 39 27.45 10.03 -0.38
C LYS A 39 27.60 9.92 1.15
N LEU A 40 26.50 9.65 1.85
CA LEU A 40 26.50 9.49 3.31
C LEU A 40 27.40 8.32 3.73
N TYR A 41 27.25 7.15 3.11
CA TYR A 41 28.06 5.98 3.44
C TYR A 41 29.54 6.17 3.16
N LEU A 42 29.90 6.78 2.03
CA LEU A 42 31.30 7.07 1.72
C LEU A 42 31.90 8.07 2.71
N SER A 43 31.14 9.11 3.08
CA SER A 43 31.61 10.09 4.07
C SER A 43 31.80 9.50 5.47
N ALA A 44 30.98 8.52 5.86
CA ALA A 44 31.04 7.90 7.18
C ALA A 44 32.12 6.81 7.28
N THR A 45 32.42 6.13 6.18
CA THR A 45 33.33 4.95 6.18
C THR A 45 34.73 5.26 5.66
N GLY A 46 34.91 6.37 4.92
CA GLY A 46 36.17 6.69 4.25
C GLY A 46 36.50 5.79 3.05
N LEU A 47 35.57 4.91 2.67
CA LEU A 47 35.75 3.99 1.55
C LEU A 47 35.69 4.72 0.21
N LYS A 48 36.39 4.16 -0.79
CA LYS A 48 36.32 4.60 -2.18
C LYS A 48 35.64 3.52 -3.02
N LEU A 49 34.81 3.96 -3.96
CA LEU A 49 34.12 3.04 -4.88
C LEU A 49 34.86 2.99 -6.21
N LEU A 50 34.85 1.81 -6.81
CA LEU A 50 35.22 1.66 -8.22
C LEU A 50 34.13 2.28 -9.11
N PRO A 51 34.47 2.73 -10.33
CA PRO A 51 33.52 3.31 -11.26
C PRO A 51 32.47 2.31 -11.77
N ALA A 52 32.72 1.01 -11.62
CA ALA A 52 31.77 -0.02 -11.98
C ALA A 52 30.62 -0.08 -10.96
N SER A 53 29.42 0.29 -11.41
CA SER A 53 28.16 0.06 -10.70
C SER A 53 27.22 -0.77 -11.56
N GLN A 54 26.50 -1.69 -10.94
CA GLN A 54 25.54 -2.55 -11.61
C GLN A 54 24.16 -2.39 -10.98
N VAL A 55 23.12 -2.32 -11.81
CA VAL A 55 21.75 -2.51 -11.34
C VAL A 55 21.63 -3.98 -10.96
N TYR A 56 21.48 -4.24 -9.66
CA TYR A 56 21.43 -5.59 -9.12
C TYR A 56 20.00 -6.15 -9.16
N GLY A 57 19.01 -5.28 -8.96
CA GLY A 57 17.61 -5.67 -8.99
C GLY A 57 16.70 -4.46 -9.21
N GLU A 58 15.65 -4.68 -9.97
CA GLU A 58 14.61 -3.69 -10.25
C GLU A 58 13.25 -4.40 -10.20
N SER A 59 12.30 -3.80 -9.50
CA SER A 59 10.92 -4.28 -9.46
C SER A 59 9.97 -3.09 -9.51
N PHE A 60 9.02 -3.15 -10.43
CA PHE A 60 8.01 -2.14 -10.62
C PHE A 60 6.63 -2.77 -10.51
N THR A 61 5.83 -2.30 -9.55
CA THR A 61 4.53 -2.88 -9.21
C THR A 61 3.44 -1.81 -9.20
N GLY A 62 2.31 -2.10 -9.83
CA GLY A 62 1.10 -1.29 -9.77
C GLY A 62 0.09 -1.89 -8.78
N TYR A 63 -0.55 -1.03 -8.01
CA TYR A 63 -1.56 -1.36 -7.01
C TYR A 63 -2.87 -0.68 -7.36
N TYR A 64 -3.88 -1.47 -7.70
CA TYR A 64 -5.18 -0.95 -8.11
C TYR A 64 -6.16 -0.91 -6.94
N PRO A 65 -7.05 0.09 -6.87
CA PRO A 65 -8.00 0.22 -5.76
C PRO A 65 -8.87 -1.02 -5.53
N ASN A 66 -9.27 -1.71 -6.59
CA ASN A 66 -10.06 -2.95 -6.49
C ASN A 66 -9.34 -4.08 -5.74
N GLN A 67 -8.00 -4.11 -5.76
CA GLN A 67 -7.17 -5.09 -5.04
C GLN A 67 -7.00 -4.73 -3.56
N MET A 68 -7.34 -3.50 -3.17
CA MET A 68 -7.09 -2.93 -1.84
C MET A 68 -8.32 -2.94 -0.93
N TYR A 69 -9.45 -3.44 -1.40
CA TYR A 69 -10.63 -3.63 -0.55
C TYR A 69 -10.53 -4.93 0.24
N LYS A 70 -10.63 -4.84 1.56
CA LYS A 70 -10.70 -6.00 2.45
C LYS A 70 -12.10 -6.18 3.01
N SER A 71 -12.57 -7.42 3.05
CA SER A 71 -13.82 -7.79 3.72
C SER A 71 -13.58 -8.04 5.21
N TYR A 72 -14.45 -7.51 6.06
CA TYR A 72 -14.52 -7.84 7.48
C TYR A 72 -15.95 -8.24 7.86
N THR A 73 -16.07 -9.32 8.63
CA THR A 73 -17.35 -9.78 9.17
C THR A 73 -17.29 -9.64 10.69
N PRO A 74 -18.01 -8.67 11.29
CA PRO A 74 -18.02 -8.51 12.73
C PRO A 74 -18.58 -9.77 13.42
N ASN A 75 -17.98 -10.12 14.55
CA ASN A 75 -18.45 -11.24 15.39
C ASN A 75 -19.66 -10.89 16.26
N VAL A 76 -20.23 -9.70 16.09
CA VAL A 76 -21.41 -9.27 16.84
C VAL A 76 -22.64 -9.96 16.25
N THR A 77 -23.30 -10.75 17.09
CA THR A 77 -24.60 -11.37 16.80
C THR A 77 -25.66 -10.75 17.72
N SER A 78 -26.73 -10.21 17.16
CA SER A 78 -28.00 -9.97 17.87
C SER A 78 -29.13 -10.45 16.93
N GLU A 79 -30.24 -11.09 17.35
CA GLU A 79 -31.06 -10.93 18.56
C GLU A 79 -31.64 -12.28 19.06
N LEU A 80 -31.97 -12.35 20.36
CA LEU A 80 -32.86 -13.35 20.96
C LEU A 80 -34.31 -12.82 20.88
N TYR A 81 -35.24 -13.58 20.31
CA TYR A 81 -36.66 -13.24 20.37
C TYR A 81 -37.31 -13.91 21.59
N THR A 82 -37.91 -13.11 22.48
CA THR A 82 -38.80 -13.59 23.55
C THR A 82 -40.23 -13.65 22.99
N TYR A 83 -40.85 -14.83 22.97
CA TYR A 83 -42.28 -14.94 22.70
C TYR A 83 -43.02 -15.00 24.04
N TYR A 84 -44.08 -14.22 24.19
CA TYR A 84 -45.05 -14.30 25.28
C TYR A 84 -45.86 -15.60 25.15
N ASP A 85 -45.23 -16.74 25.43
CA ASP A 85 -45.87 -17.91 26.04
C ASP A 85 -44.81 -18.99 26.32
N ASP A 86 -44.74 -19.42 27.57
CA ASP A 86 -44.01 -20.58 28.09
C ASP A 86 -42.55 -20.83 27.62
N SER A 87 -41.62 -20.34 28.45
CA SER A 87 -40.33 -20.95 28.85
C SER A 87 -39.31 -21.46 27.81
N LYS A 88 -39.55 -21.33 26.50
CA LYS A 88 -38.64 -21.82 25.46
C LYS A 88 -37.97 -20.68 24.69
N PHE A 89 -36.73 -20.38 25.07
CA PHE A 89 -35.85 -19.50 24.30
C PHE A 89 -35.50 -20.14 22.96
N ARG A 90 -35.91 -19.54 21.84
CA ARG A 90 -35.43 -19.91 20.49
C ARG A 90 -34.43 -18.87 20.01
N LYS A 91 -33.15 -19.24 19.98
CA LYS A 91 -32.09 -18.43 19.37
C LYS A 91 -32.14 -18.60 17.85
N LYS A 92 -32.33 -17.51 17.11
CA LYS A 92 -32.21 -17.49 15.65
C LYS A 92 -30.96 -16.69 15.31
N ASP A 93 -29.90 -17.35 14.89
CA ASP A 93 -28.70 -16.67 14.43
C ASP A 93 -29.01 -15.97 13.09
N LEU A 94 -28.92 -14.64 13.06
CA LEU A 94 -29.01 -13.88 11.82
C LEU A 94 -27.73 -14.06 11.00
N LYS A 95 -27.87 -14.01 9.67
CA LYS A 95 -26.70 -14.03 8.77
C LYS A 95 -25.86 -12.78 9.05
N LYS A 96 -24.58 -12.97 9.35
CA LYS A 96 -23.65 -11.86 9.58
C LYS A 96 -23.45 -11.07 8.28
N ASN A 97 -23.61 -9.75 8.35
CA ASN A 97 -23.33 -8.89 7.21
C ASN A 97 -21.80 -8.71 7.06
N THR A 98 -21.26 -9.07 5.90
CA THR A 98 -19.87 -8.78 5.54
C THR A 98 -19.78 -7.35 5.03
N THR A 99 -18.90 -6.55 5.63
CA THR A 99 -18.62 -5.16 5.22
C THR A 99 -17.25 -5.09 4.57
N TYR A 100 -17.00 -4.11 3.72
CA TYR A 100 -15.71 -3.90 3.06
C TYR A 100 -15.14 -2.54 3.46
N TYR A 101 -13.82 -2.45 3.55
CA TYR A 101 -13.11 -1.19 3.75
C TYR A 101 -11.88 -1.12 2.84
N TYR A 102 -11.49 0.10 2.49
CA TYR A 102 -10.30 0.36 1.69
C TYR A 102 -9.05 0.35 2.57
N GLU A 103 -8.09 -0.51 2.26
CA GLU A 103 -6.81 -0.60 2.94
C GLU A 103 -5.71 0.05 2.09
N LYS A 104 -5.26 1.23 2.50
CA LYS A 104 -4.17 1.95 1.83
C LYS A 104 -2.84 1.21 2.02
N VAL A 105 -1.97 1.28 1.01
CA VAL A 105 -0.58 0.82 1.14
C VAL A 105 0.12 1.64 2.23
N SER A 106 0.72 0.97 3.21
CA SER A 106 1.45 1.64 4.28
C SER A 106 2.68 2.37 3.74
N HIS A 107 2.82 3.64 4.08
CA HIS A 107 3.97 4.46 3.68
C HIS A 107 5.27 4.10 4.39
N SER A 108 5.20 3.38 5.51
CA SER A 108 6.35 3.09 6.38
C SER A 108 7.43 2.22 5.73
N TYR A 109 7.10 1.51 4.65
CA TYR A 109 8.03 0.61 3.97
C TYR A 109 8.84 1.29 2.86
N PHE A 110 8.63 2.59 2.61
CA PHE A 110 9.24 3.31 1.49
C PHE A 110 10.19 4.41 1.95
N ASP A 111 11.30 4.57 1.24
CA ASP A 111 12.25 5.66 1.47
C ASP A 111 11.67 7.05 1.09
N LYS A 112 10.80 7.09 0.07
CA LYS A 112 10.14 8.31 -0.41
C LYS A 112 8.77 7.97 -0.96
N VAL A 113 7.78 8.74 -0.55
CA VAL A 113 6.42 8.66 -1.05
C VAL A 113 6.10 9.93 -1.83
N LEU A 114 5.79 9.78 -3.11
CA LEU A 114 5.29 10.87 -3.93
C LEU A 114 3.78 10.99 -3.71
N ASN A 115 3.28 12.22 -3.54
CA ASN A 115 1.85 12.51 -3.31
C ASN A 115 1.26 11.77 -2.08
N PRO A 116 1.75 12.02 -0.86
CA PRO A 116 1.33 11.27 0.33
C PRO A 116 -0.11 11.56 0.77
N VAL A 117 -0.67 12.70 0.38
CA VAL A 117 -2.04 13.06 0.69
C VAL A 117 -2.91 12.68 -0.50
N VAL A 118 -3.65 11.58 -0.34
CA VAL A 118 -4.66 11.15 -1.31
C VAL A 118 -5.98 10.95 -0.58
N THR A 119 -6.97 11.75 -0.94
CA THR A 119 -8.31 11.72 -0.37
C THR A 119 -9.11 10.53 -0.89
N GLU A 120 -8.97 10.19 -2.17
CA GLU A 120 -9.75 9.16 -2.85
C GLU A 120 -8.93 7.89 -3.18
N PRO A 121 -9.55 6.73 -3.39
CA PRO A 121 -8.85 5.54 -3.88
C PRO A 121 -8.21 5.80 -5.25
N ALA A 122 -6.91 5.58 -5.38
CA ALA A 122 -6.16 5.81 -6.62
C ALA A 122 -5.22 4.65 -6.94
N VAL A 123 -4.81 4.53 -8.21
CA VAL A 123 -3.78 3.56 -8.61
C VAL A 123 -2.43 4.03 -8.08
N GLY A 124 -1.79 3.18 -7.27
CA GLY A 124 -0.45 3.41 -6.75
C GLY A 124 0.60 2.68 -7.58
N PHE A 125 1.79 3.24 -7.68
CA PHE A 125 2.94 2.59 -8.31
C PHE A 125 4.13 2.60 -7.36
N VAL A 126 4.83 1.47 -7.31
CA VAL A 126 5.99 1.26 -6.45
C VAL A 126 7.15 0.80 -7.30
N LEU A 127 8.29 1.48 -7.15
CA LEU A 127 9.56 1.07 -7.72
C LEU A 127 10.51 0.68 -6.58
N THR A 128 11.07 -0.52 -6.66
CA THR A 128 12.18 -0.97 -5.83
C THR A 128 13.42 -1.09 -6.71
N LEU A 129 14.45 -0.32 -6.40
CA LEU A 129 15.70 -0.30 -7.15
C LEU A 129 16.88 -0.65 -6.23
N GLN A 130 17.71 -1.59 -6.67
CA GLN A 130 18.90 -2.05 -5.96
C GLN A 130 20.11 -1.87 -6.86
N ILE A 131 21.11 -1.13 -6.37
CA ILE A 131 22.36 -0.89 -7.08
C ILE A 131 23.51 -1.46 -6.26
N LYS A 132 24.35 -2.26 -6.91
CA LYS A 132 25.58 -2.81 -6.34
C LYS A 132 26.76 -1.95 -6.78
N TYR A 133 27.57 -1.56 -5.79
CA TYR A 133 28.83 -0.86 -5.99
C TYR A 133 30.00 -1.74 -5.57
N GLU A 134 31.09 -1.66 -6.31
CA GLU A 134 32.34 -2.30 -5.93
C GLU A 134 33.23 -1.30 -5.16
N ILE A 135 33.96 -1.79 -4.17
CA ILE A 135 34.78 -0.99 -3.26
C ILE A 135 36.25 -1.23 -3.61
N GLU A 136 37.05 -0.17 -3.60
CA GLU A 136 38.51 -0.24 -3.76
C GLU A 136 39.13 -0.87 -2.50
N LYS A 137 39.93 -1.93 -2.67
CA LYS A 137 40.57 -2.67 -1.57
C LYS A 137 41.78 -1.93 -0.99
#